data_AF-A0A6J3BW29-F1
#
_entry.id   AF-A0A6J3BW29-F1
#
_cell.length_a   1.000
_cell.length_b   1.000
_cell.length_c   1.000
_cell.angle_alpha   90.00
_cell.angle_beta   90.00
_cell.angle_gamma   90.00
#
_symmetry.space_group_name_H-M   'P 1'
#
loop_
_entity.id
_entity.type
_entity.pdbx_description
1 polymer ?
#
loop_
_entity_poly.entity_id
_entity_poly.type
_entity_poly.pdbx_seq_one_letter_code
_entity_poly.pdbx_strand_id
1 'polypeptide(L)'
;MVSGFVNITSRRHSRKDPFYYVDFHINLLVSIGNNVTISFYFFEFLTNQYKRGFIEMHMGLCDLIFKDKFFGTALKRHLNSTILEHCPLPKGDYHFHNMTIPLEQVPRGFPFTKGRIYANATITGTDKVVGSAYIDLELKTAWVEDA
;
A
#
# COMPACT_ATOMS: atom_id res chain seq x y z
N MET A 1 -24.91 2.60 -10.51
CA MET A 1 -23.65 1.88 -10.30
C MET A 1 -22.62 2.95 -9.97
N VAL A 2 -22.27 3.14 -8.70
CA VAL A 2 -21.33 4.19 -8.29
C VAL A 2 -19.98 3.49 -8.14
N SER A 3 -19.10 3.67 -9.13
CA SER A 3 -17.78 3.05 -9.16
C SER A 3 -16.75 4.06 -8.70
N GLY A 4 -16.15 3.82 -7.52
CA GLY A 4 -14.96 4.54 -7.09
C GLY A 4 -13.75 3.98 -7.83
N PHE A 5 -12.69 4.76 -7.94
CA PHE A 5 -11.45 4.29 -8.56
C PHE A 5 -10.26 4.55 -7.65
N VAL A 6 -9.26 3.69 -7.78
CA VAL A 6 -7.95 3.82 -7.15
C VAL A 6 -6.92 3.67 -8.25
N ASN A 7 -6.09 4.70 -8.44
CA ASN A 7 -4.96 4.66 -9.36
C ASN A 7 -3.67 4.85 -8.57
N ILE A 8 -2.76 3.89 -8.71
CA ILE A 8 -1.47 3.88 -8.03
C ILE A 8 -0.41 3.81 -9.11
N THR A 9 0.47 4.81 -9.13
CA THR A 9 1.63 4.79 -10.01
C THR A 9 2.89 4.90 -9.16
N SER A 10 3.86 4.04 -9.42
CA SER A 10 5.17 4.11 -8.78
C SER A 10 6.22 4.45 -9.82
N ARG A 11 7.14 5.35 -9.47
CA ARG A 11 8.28 5.73 -10.28
C ARG A 11 9.54 5.69 -9.44
N ARG A 12 10.64 5.29 -10.08
CA ARG A 12 11.99 5.41 -9.53
C ARG A 12 12.88 6.02 -10.58
N HIS A 13 13.53 7.12 -10.26
CA HIS A 13 14.34 7.87 -11.24
C HIS A 13 15.69 7.21 -11.51
N SER A 14 16.29 6.54 -10.53
CA SER A 14 17.60 5.87 -10.69
C SER A 14 17.78 4.68 -9.73
N ARG A 15 18.67 3.75 -10.06
CA ARG A 15 19.08 2.66 -9.16
C ARG A 15 19.83 3.15 -7.92
N LYS A 16 20.46 4.34 -8.00
CA LYS A 16 21.14 5.00 -6.88
C LYS A 16 20.20 5.88 -6.06
N ASP A 17 18.96 6.07 -6.51
CA ASP A 17 17.98 6.88 -5.79
C ASP A 17 17.55 6.14 -4.51
N PRO A 18 17.70 6.78 -3.33
CA PRO A 18 17.30 6.19 -2.05
C PRO A 18 15.78 6.16 -1.85
N PHE A 19 14.98 6.74 -2.76
CA PHE A 19 13.53 6.80 -2.63
C PHE A 19 12.79 6.13 -3.81
N TYR A 20 11.64 5.54 -3.50
CA TYR A 20 10.58 5.30 -4.47
C TYR A 20 9.55 6.43 -4.37
N TYR A 21 9.12 6.96 -5.51
CA TYR A 21 8.04 7.95 -5.57
C TYR A 21 6.76 7.25 -6.00
N VAL A 22 5.69 7.50 -5.26
CA VAL A 22 4.37 6.90 -5.49
C VAL A 22 3.36 8.03 -5.60
N ASP A 23 2.58 8.03 -6.68
CA ASP A 23 1.38 8.84 -6.77
C ASP A 23 0.16 7.94 -6.55
N PHE A 24 -0.77 8.42 -5.71
CA PHE A 24 -1.96 7.70 -5.32
C PHE A 24 -3.18 8.60 -5.49
N HIS A 25 -4.10 8.18 -6.34
CA HIS A 25 -5.34 8.88 -6.63
C HIS A 25 -6.50 7.99 -6.21
N ILE A 26 -7.32 8.45 -5.28
CA ILE A 26 -8.47 7.70 -4.79
C ILE A 26 -9.71 8.57 -4.76
N ASN A 27 -10.79 8.06 -5.32
CA ASN A 27 -12.12 8.61 -5.17
C ASN A 27 -12.93 7.75 -4.19
N LEU A 28 -13.27 8.34 -3.04
CA LEU A 28 -14.07 7.70 -2.01
C LEU A 28 -15.52 8.11 -2.14
N LEU A 29 -16.39 7.13 -2.44
CA LEU A 29 -17.83 7.35 -2.57
C LEU A 29 -18.57 7.35 -1.22
N VAL A 30 -17.98 6.69 -0.24
CA VAL A 30 -18.49 6.56 1.14
C VAL A 30 -17.35 6.81 2.11
N SER A 31 -17.67 7.20 3.34
CA SER A 31 -16.65 7.32 4.37
C SER A 31 -16.10 5.95 4.74
N ILE A 32 -14.77 5.83 4.75
CA ILE A 32 -14.06 4.59 5.07
C ILE A 32 -13.13 4.81 6.27
N GLY A 33 -13.22 3.92 7.24
CA GLY A 33 -12.33 3.87 8.39
C GLY A 33 -12.16 2.42 8.84
N ASN A 34 -12.18 2.16 10.15
CA ASN A 34 -12.07 0.81 10.69
C ASN A 34 -13.29 -0.09 10.43
N ASN A 35 -14.34 0.45 9.81
CA ASN A 35 -15.43 -0.35 9.23
C ASN A 35 -14.98 -1.13 7.97
N VAL A 36 -13.79 -0.84 7.44
CA VAL A 36 -13.16 -1.56 6.33
C VAL A 36 -11.86 -2.18 6.81
N THR A 37 -11.70 -3.48 6.59
CA THR A 37 -10.46 -4.23 6.81
C THR A 37 -9.74 -4.42 5.48
N ILE A 38 -8.46 -4.08 5.44
CA ILE A 38 -7.60 -4.32 4.29
C ILE A 38 -6.76 -5.56 4.58
N SER A 39 -6.85 -6.52 3.66
CA SER A 39 -6.10 -7.78 3.66
C SER A 39 -5.08 -7.78 2.54
N PHE A 40 -3.80 -7.85 2.89
CA PHE A 40 -2.70 -7.98 1.94
C PHE A 40 -2.24 -9.44 1.88
N TYR A 41 -2.23 -9.99 0.68
CA TYR A 41 -1.73 -11.32 0.38
C TYR A 41 -0.52 -11.22 -0.52
N PHE A 42 0.62 -11.70 -0.06
CA PHE A 42 1.86 -11.64 -0.81
C PHE A 42 2.00 -12.89 -1.67
N PHE A 43 2.23 -12.72 -2.96
CA PHE A 43 2.50 -13.81 -3.89
C PHE A 43 3.93 -13.67 -4.41
N GLU A 44 4.69 -14.74 -4.35
CA GLU A 44 6.02 -14.84 -4.93
C GLU A 44 5.94 -15.37 -6.35
N PHE A 45 6.74 -14.82 -7.25
CA PHE A 45 6.87 -15.33 -8.60
C PHE A 45 7.95 -16.42 -8.67
N LEU A 46 7.53 -17.68 -8.61
CA LEU A 46 8.40 -18.86 -8.65
C LEU A 46 8.11 -19.67 -9.92
N THR A 47 9.14 -19.97 -10.71
CA THR A 47 9.02 -20.89 -11.86
C THR A 47 7.84 -20.54 -12.79
N ASN A 48 7.74 -19.25 -13.14
CA ASN A 48 6.70 -18.70 -14.03
C ASN A 48 5.26 -18.73 -13.49
N GLN A 49 5.06 -18.95 -12.19
CA GLN A 49 3.76 -18.92 -11.54
C GLN A 49 3.80 -18.05 -10.27
N TYR A 50 2.72 -17.31 -10.02
CA TYR A 50 2.52 -16.61 -8.76
C TYR A 50 2.03 -17.60 -7.70
N LYS A 51 2.87 -17.90 -6.71
CA LYS A 51 2.52 -18.75 -5.57
C LYS A 51 2.25 -17.89 -4.36
N ARG A 52 1.16 -18.15 -3.65
CA ARG A 52 0.81 -17.45 -2.40
C ARG A 52 1.90 -17.74 -1.36
N GLY A 53 2.54 -16.68 -0.87
CA GLY A 53 3.50 -16.73 0.22
C GLY A 53 2.80 -16.88 1.57
N PHE A 54 3.59 -17.07 2.61
CA PHE A 54 3.11 -17.19 3.99
C PHE A 54 2.82 -15.83 4.67
N ILE A 55 3.27 -14.73 4.05
CA ILE A 55 3.12 -13.39 4.61
C ILE A 55 1.73 -12.88 4.23
N GLU A 56 0.91 -12.62 5.24
CA GLU A 56 -0.41 -12.03 5.11
C GLU A 56 -0.60 -10.97 6.19
N MET A 57 -1.25 -9.87 5.85
CA MET A 57 -1.51 -8.77 6.79
C MET A 57 -2.98 -8.37 6.72
N HIS A 58 -3.64 -8.32 7.86
CA HIS A 58 -5.05 -7.96 7.96
C HIS A 58 -5.20 -6.84 8.98
N MET A 59 -5.57 -5.64 8.52
CA MET A 59 -5.65 -4.47 9.38
C MET A 59 -6.83 -3.59 8.97
N GLY A 60 -7.48 -2.94 9.95
CA GLY A 60 -8.44 -1.88 9.66
C GLY A 60 -7.76 -0.72 8.92
N LEU A 61 -8.48 -0.01 8.05
CA LEU A 61 -7.88 1.06 7.25
C LEU A 61 -7.22 2.16 8.11
N CYS A 62 -7.87 2.62 9.18
CA CYS A 62 -7.26 3.64 10.04
C CYS A 62 -6.01 3.05 10.72
N ASP A 63 -6.09 1.82 11.21
CA ASP A 63 -4.96 1.15 11.83
C ASP A 63 -3.79 0.96 10.86
N LEU A 64 -4.05 0.69 9.59
CA LEU A 64 -3.03 0.65 8.55
C LEU A 64 -2.36 2.03 8.38
N ILE A 65 -3.12 3.12 8.39
CA ILE A 65 -2.56 4.46 8.23
C ILE A 65 -1.73 4.88 9.47
N PHE A 66 -2.19 4.57 10.68
CA PHE A 66 -1.56 5.07 11.92
C PHE A 66 -0.55 4.13 12.57
N LYS A 67 -0.75 2.82 12.46
CA LYS A 67 0.04 1.81 13.19
C LYS A 67 1.02 1.07 12.29
N ASP A 68 0.74 0.95 11.00
CA ASP A 68 1.64 0.24 10.11
C ASP A 68 2.91 1.05 9.83
N LYS A 69 4.06 0.41 10.03
CA LYS A 69 5.36 1.03 9.82
C LYS A 69 5.75 1.02 8.34
N PHE A 70 5.22 0.09 7.55
CA PHE A 70 5.61 -0.10 6.16
C PHE A 70 4.85 0.85 5.22
N PHE A 71 3.53 0.71 5.12
CA PHE A 71 2.66 1.57 4.32
C PHE A 71 2.22 2.82 5.08
N GLY A 72 1.91 2.68 6.37
CA GLY A 72 1.37 3.78 7.19
C GLY A 72 2.32 4.96 7.35
N THR A 73 3.64 4.73 7.50
CA THR A 73 4.62 5.84 7.62
C THR A 73 4.66 6.72 6.37
N ALA A 74 4.62 6.12 5.18
CA ALA A 74 4.63 6.86 3.93
C ALA A 74 3.32 7.65 3.74
N LEU A 75 2.17 6.99 3.99
CA LEU A 75 0.86 7.65 3.94
C LEU A 75 0.76 8.79 4.96
N LYS A 76 1.16 8.59 6.20
CA LYS A 76 1.08 9.59 7.28
C LYS A 76 1.93 10.84 7.01
N ARG A 77 3.06 10.70 6.31
CA ARG A 77 3.89 11.84 5.92
C ARG A 77 3.26 12.70 4.84
N HIS A 78 2.46 12.09 3.97
CA HIS A 78 1.89 12.75 2.78
C HIS A 78 0.42 13.14 2.92
N LEU A 79 -0.31 12.48 3.83
CA LEU A 79 -1.57 12.98 4.32
C LEU A 79 -1.30 14.24 5.15
N ASN A 80 -1.90 15.37 4.76
CA ASN A 80 -1.91 16.55 5.61
C ASN A 80 -2.57 16.21 6.95
N SER A 81 -2.06 16.79 8.04
CA SER A 81 -2.56 16.59 9.42
C SER A 81 -4.08 16.73 9.54
N THR A 82 -4.68 17.62 8.74
CA THR A 82 -6.13 17.86 8.71
C THR A 82 -6.93 16.66 8.20
N ILE A 83 -6.41 15.85 7.28
CA ILE A 83 -7.10 14.64 6.76
C ILE A 83 -6.83 13.45 7.68
N LEU A 84 -5.63 13.38 8.27
CA LEU A 84 -5.25 12.37 9.27
C LEU A 84 -6.05 12.47 10.57
N GLU A 85 -6.42 13.67 11.04
CA GLU A 85 -7.21 13.78 12.28
C GLU A 85 -8.63 13.24 12.17
N HIS A 86 -9.15 13.05 10.95
CA HIS A 86 -10.55 12.74 10.69
C HIS A 86 -10.83 11.29 10.35
N CYS A 87 -10.00 10.30 10.72
CA CYS A 87 -10.39 8.91 10.46
C CYS A 87 -11.68 8.57 11.24
N PRO A 88 -12.80 8.17 10.57
CA PRO A 88 -12.93 7.66 9.20
C PRO A 88 -12.82 8.71 8.07
N LEU A 89 -11.98 8.42 7.06
CA LEU A 89 -11.79 9.27 5.88
C LEU A 89 -13.15 9.57 5.23
N PRO A 90 -13.54 10.85 5.08
CA PRO A 90 -14.81 11.20 4.48
C PRO A 90 -14.86 10.84 2.99
N LYS A 91 -16.06 10.89 2.40
CA LYS A 91 -16.21 10.79 0.94
C LYS A 91 -15.52 11.98 0.28
N GLY A 92 -14.85 11.76 -0.85
CA GLY A 92 -14.13 12.80 -1.57
C GLY A 92 -13.03 12.27 -2.46
N ASP A 93 -12.45 13.18 -3.23
CA ASP A 93 -11.29 12.93 -4.07
C ASP A 93 -10.00 13.26 -3.34
N TYR A 94 -9.10 12.29 -3.28
CA TYR A 94 -7.79 12.45 -2.68
C TYR A 94 -6.71 12.19 -3.71
N HIS A 95 -5.84 13.18 -3.87
CA HIS A 95 -4.72 13.15 -4.79
C HIS A 95 -3.43 13.33 -3.99
N PHE A 96 -2.66 12.26 -3.91
CA PHE A 96 -1.34 12.27 -3.27
C PHE A 96 -0.29 12.13 -4.36
N HIS A 97 0.60 13.12 -4.43
CA HIS A 97 1.68 13.16 -5.39
C HIS A 97 3.02 13.13 -4.67
N ASN A 98 4.02 12.51 -5.30
CA ASN A 98 5.38 12.45 -4.81
C ASN A 98 5.51 11.79 -3.42
N MET A 99 4.70 10.77 -3.14
CA MET A 99 4.86 10.04 -1.89
C MET A 99 6.18 9.29 -1.90
N THR A 100 7.05 9.56 -0.93
CA THR A 100 8.38 8.97 -0.85
C THR A 100 8.40 7.80 0.12
N ILE A 101 8.78 6.63 -0.39
CA ILE A 101 9.03 5.43 0.41
C ILE A 101 10.55 5.26 0.49
N PRO A 102 11.18 5.50 1.66
CA PRO A 102 12.62 5.30 1.83
C PRO A 102 12.95 3.80 1.81
N LEU A 103 14.02 3.44 1.11
CA LEU A 103 14.46 2.05 0.98
C LEU A 103 14.75 1.37 2.32
N GLU A 104 15.18 2.13 3.32
CA GLU A 104 15.49 1.63 4.67
C GLU A 104 14.27 1.04 5.39
N GLN A 105 13.06 1.46 5.03
CA GLN A 105 11.82 0.91 5.60
C GLN A 105 11.43 -0.42 4.96
N VAL A 106 12.08 -0.81 3.86
CA VAL A 106 11.89 -2.12 3.25
C VAL A 106 12.71 -3.15 4.04
N PRO A 107 12.07 -4.18 4.63
CA PRO A 107 12.77 -5.17 5.45
C PRO A 107 13.96 -5.79 4.70
N ARG A 108 15.16 -5.66 5.27
CA ARG A 108 16.36 -6.35 4.77
C ARG A 108 16.14 -7.86 4.98
N GLY A 109 16.01 -8.61 3.89
CA GLY A 109 15.64 -10.04 3.92
C GLY A 109 14.20 -10.34 3.49
N PHE A 110 13.49 -9.37 2.90
CA PHE A 110 12.22 -9.65 2.24
C PHE A 110 12.41 -10.79 1.22
N PRO A 111 11.70 -11.92 1.35
CA PRO A 111 12.08 -13.18 0.72
C PRO A 111 11.85 -13.21 -0.81
N PHE A 112 11.17 -12.21 -1.37
CA PHE A 112 10.71 -12.23 -2.75
C PHE A 112 11.53 -11.29 -3.63
N THR A 113 12.18 -11.80 -4.68
CA THR A 113 12.83 -10.96 -5.70
C THR A 113 11.81 -10.34 -6.67
N LYS A 114 10.76 -11.10 -6.98
CA LYS A 114 9.64 -10.66 -7.81
C LYS A 114 8.35 -11.25 -7.25
N GLY A 115 7.29 -10.46 -7.22
CA GLY A 115 6.03 -10.89 -6.63
C GLY A 115 4.86 -9.98 -7.00
N ARG A 116 3.70 -10.31 -6.45
CA ARG A 116 2.48 -9.50 -6.55
C ARG A 116 1.80 -9.49 -5.20
N ILE A 117 1.42 -8.33 -4.71
CA ILE A 117 0.58 -8.18 -3.54
C ILE A 117 -0.86 -8.03 -4.02
N TYR A 118 -1.77 -8.84 -3.49
CA TYR A 118 -3.21 -8.60 -3.63
C TYR A 118 -3.71 -7.91 -2.38
N ALA A 119 -4.37 -6.77 -2.53
CA ALA A 119 -4.95 -6.00 -1.45
C ALA A 119 -6.48 -6.00 -1.59
N ASN A 120 -7.16 -6.68 -0.67
CA ASN A 120 -8.61 -6.76 -0.65
C ASN A 120 -9.16 -5.93 0.51
N ALA A 121 -10.10 -5.04 0.22
CA ALA A 121 -10.84 -4.29 1.22
C ALA A 121 -12.19 -4.96 1.45
N THR A 122 -12.45 -5.39 2.69
CA THR A 122 -13.71 -6.02 3.11
C THR A 122 -14.40 -5.18 4.17
N ILE A 123 -15.73 -5.20 4.21
CA ILE A 123 -16.48 -4.61 5.32
C ILE A 123 -16.29 -5.50 6.56
N THR A 124 -15.74 -4.91 7.62
CA THR A 124 -15.50 -5.58 8.89
C THR A 124 -16.79 -6.22 9.42
N GLY A 125 -16.76 -7.53 9.68
CA GLY A 125 -17.89 -8.30 10.24
C GLY A 125 -18.89 -8.87 9.23
N THR A 126 -18.76 -8.56 7.93
CA THR A 126 -19.62 -9.17 6.87
C THR A 126 -18.83 -9.90 5.79
N ASP A 127 -17.50 -9.78 5.80
CA ASP A 127 -16.56 -10.29 4.79
C ASP A 127 -16.89 -9.91 3.33
N LYS A 128 -17.80 -8.95 3.14
CA LYS A 128 -18.18 -8.46 1.82
C LYS A 128 -17.05 -7.60 1.26
N VAL A 129 -16.48 -8.02 0.13
CA VAL A 129 -15.45 -7.27 -0.59
C VAL A 129 -16.07 -5.99 -1.17
N VAL A 130 -15.48 -4.85 -0.83
CA VAL A 130 -15.84 -3.51 -1.33
C VAL A 130 -14.82 -2.94 -2.29
N GLY A 131 -13.62 -3.51 -2.33
CA GLY A 131 -12.58 -3.16 -3.27
C GLY A 131 -11.48 -4.21 -3.32
N SER A 132 -10.82 -4.30 -4.46
CA SER A 132 -9.67 -5.16 -4.67
C SER A 132 -8.64 -4.42 -5.52
N ALA A 133 -7.39 -4.50 -5.14
CA ALA A 133 -6.26 -3.95 -5.87
C ALA A 133 -5.14 -5.00 -5.93
N TYR A 134 -4.22 -4.84 -6.87
CA TYR A 134 -2.98 -5.59 -6.86
C TYR A 134 -1.80 -4.65 -7.12
N ILE A 135 -0.64 -5.03 -6.59
CA ILE A 135 0.61 -4.29 -6.73
C ILE A 135 1.65 -5.30 -7.20
N ASP A 136 2.18 -5.10 -8.40
CA ASP A 136 3.33 -5.87 -8.87
C ASP A 136 4.61 -5.33 -8.22
N LEU A 137 5.37 -6.24 -7.61
CA LEU A 137 6.63 -5.95 -6.94
C LEU A 137 7.80 -6.58 -7.69
N GLU A 138 8.83 -5.78 -7.92
CA GLU A 138 10.14 -6.25 -8.36
C GLU A 138 11.21 -5.61 -7.47
N LEU A 139 11.82 -6.42 -6.62
CA LEU A 139 12.88 -5.98 -5.72
C LEU A 139 14.22 -6.21 -6.39
N LYS A 140 14.92 -5.11 -6.69
CA LYS A 140 16.29 -5.14 -7.23
C LYS A 140 17.25 -4.87 -6.10
N THR A 141 18.32 -5.64 -6.02
CA THR A 141 19.42 -5.40 -5.09
C THR A 141 19.97 -4.00 -5.33
N ALA A 142 19.86 -3.13 -4.33
CA ALA A 142 20.58 -1.87 -4.32
C ALA A 142 21.98 -2.14 -3.76
N TRP A 143 23.00 -1.58 -4.41
CA TRP A 143 24.33 -1.48 -3.82
C TRP A 143 24.22 -0.45 -2.70
N VAL A 144 24.09 -0.93 -1.46
CA VAL A 144 24.38 -0.11 -0.30
C VAL A 144 25.89 -0.22 -0.16
N GLU A 145 26.63 0.85 -0.51
CA GLU A 145 28.00 0.96 -0.05
C GLU A 145 27.91 1.06 1.48
N ASP A 146 28.35 0.00 2.16
CA ASP A 146 28.49 -0.01 3.61
C ASP A 146 29.47 1.12 3.98
N ALA A 147 28.93 2.22 4.51
CA ALA A 147 29.68 3.34 5.07
C ALA A 147 29.85 3.15 6.58
#